data_AF-A0A316LF96-F1
#
_entry.id   AF-A0A316LF96-F1
#
_cell.length_a   1.000
_cell.length_b   1.000
_cell.length_c   1.000
_cell.angle_alpha   90.00
_cell.angle_beta   90.00
_cell.angle_gamma   90.00
#
_symmetry.space_group_name_H-M   'P 1'
#
loop_
_entity.id
_entity.type
_entity.pdbx_description
1 polymer ?
#
loop_
_entity_poly.entity_id
_entity_poly.type
_entity_poly.pdbx_seq_one_letter_code
_entity_poly.pdbx_strand_id
1 'polypeptide(L)'
;MKRIRFFSGMLASVLCAACLAGGMTGCVPEHPDDPAGDNGDTAGEAGILNNLVKNFWQSDKMYEESVLFVAQTDAQGNVVSAPQAKLLFPAEEILELKQYRPDSDEPVVYAEGEDFTCSGNTLAAIGTLQEVSGETVFSGRIPYVTDKALTGEMSFPGVPDSKTVPSKQTPGLYLPFTEGTGIVAMQCTVSYRHAGTWSGTVPACYADGALKKTVEKLKNGDPVELFVWGDSISTGANSSSVLNMAPHLPTWPELLSENLSSWFGAEVRLTNKAVGGWSSDNGVAGG
;
A
#
# COMPACT_ATOMS: atom_id res chain seq x y z
N MET A 1 24.03 -23.35 32.30
CA MET A 1 24.45 -22.55 31.11
C MET A 1 24.01 -23.25 29.83
N LYS A 2 22.87 -22.85 29.26
CA LYS A 2 22.52 -23.07 27.85
C LYS A 2 21.70 -21.86 27.42
N ARG A 3 22.27 -21.06 26.50
CA ARG A 3 21.66 -19.85 25.95
C ARG A 3 20.54 -20.27 24.99
N ILE A 4 19.31 -19.86 25.27
CA ILE A 4 18.19 -19.97 24.33
C ILE A 4 18.21 -18.67 23.52
N ARG A 5 18.46 -18.78 22.21
CA ARG A 5 18.37 -17.68 21.26
C ARG A 5 16.89 -17.48 20.91
N PHE A 6 16.33 -16.32 21.26
CA PHE A 6 15.07 -15.86 20.71
C PHE A 6 15.29 -15.49 19.24
N PHE A 7 14.68 -16.25 18.33
CA PHE A 7 14.42 -15.79 16.97
C PHE A 7 13.14 -14.95 17.05
N SER A 8 13.30 -13.64 17.27
CA SER A 8 12.27 -12.65 16.95
C SER A 8 12.58 -12.15 15.54
N GLY A 9 11.57 -12.12 14.68
CA GLY A 9 11.69 -11.55 13.35
C GLY A 9 11.04 -12.42 12.29
N MET A 10 9.77 -12.14 12.04
CA MET A 10 9.14 -12.02 10.72
C MET A 10 7.62 -12.06 10.91
N LEU A 11 7.07 -10.97 11.44
CA LEU A 11 5.62 -10.77 11.54
C LEU A 11 5.27 -9.31 11.26
N ALA A 12 5.53 -8.86 10.04
CA ALA A 12 5.09 -7.55 9.55
C ALA A 12 5.17 -7.53 8.03
N SER A 13 4.28 -8.27 7.36
CA SER A 13 4.09 -8.15 5.90
C SER A 13 2.94 -9.05 5.42
N VAL A 14 1.73 -8.84 5.95
CA VAL A 14 0.50 -9.38 5.33
C VAL A 14 -0.63 -8.35 5.53
N LEU A 15 -0.48 -7.17 4.92
CA LEU A 15 -1.58 -6.24 4.66
C LEU A 15 -1.15 -5.21 3.63
N CYS A 16 -0.59 -5.70 2.53
CA CYS A 16 -0.50 -4.96 1.29
C CYS A 16 -0.53 -6.01 0.19
N ALA A 17 -1.73 -6.46 -0.16
CA ALA A 17 -1.93 -7.14 -1.43
C ALA A 17 -1.72 -6.07 -2.51
N ALA A 18 -0.45 -5.81 -2.82
CA ALA A 18 -0.05 -5.04 -3.99
C ALA A 18 -0.60 -5.81 -5.19
N CYS A 19 -1.73 -5.37 -5.72
CA CYS A 19 -2.19 -5.75 -7.04
C CYS A 19 -1.10 -5.31 -8.01
N LEU A 20 -0.27 -6.25 -8.44
CA LEU A 20 0.75 -6.09 -9.48
C LEU A 20 0.06 -5.81 -10.81
N ALA A 21 -0.42 -4.58 -10.99
CA ALA A 21 -0.95 -4.06 -12.24
C ALA A 21 0.15 -3.57 -13.20
N GLY A 22 1.40 -4.04 -13.03
CA GLY A 22 2.56 -3.68 -13.87
C GLY A 22 2.85 -4.66 -15.02
N GLY A 23 2.01 -5.68 -15.21
CA GLY A 23 2.31 -6.80 -16.12
C GLY A 23 2.38 -6.46 -17.62
N MET A 24 1.87 -5.31 -18.06
CA MET A 24 1.90 -4.93 -19.48
C MET A 24 2.94 -3.85 -19.82
N THR A 25 3.33 -2.99 -18.87
CA THR A 25 4.33 -1.92 -19.12
C THR A 25 5.76 -2.46 -19.20
N GLY A 26 6.08 -3.57 -18.51
CA GLY A 26 7.42 -4.19 -18.59
C GLY A 26 7.72 -4.95 -19.88
N CYS A 27 6.77 -5.01 -20.83
CA CYS A 27 6.78 -5.95 -21.96
C CYS A 27 6.43 -5.37 -23.32
N VAL A 28 5.84 -4.20 -23.32
CA VAL A 28 5.57 -3.45 -24.55
C VAL A 28 6.78 -2.53 -24.71
N PRO A 29 7.32 -2.36 -25.94
CA PRO A 29 8.37 -1.36 -26.16
C PRO A 29 7.94 -0.03 -25.55
N GLU A 30 8.91 0.75 -25.08
CA GLU A 30 8.71 2.14 -24.62
C GLU A 30 7.69 2.84 -25.51
N HIS A 31 6.79 3.63 -24.90
CA HIS A 31 5.83 4.44 -25.64
C HIS A 31 6.58 5.14 -26.79
N PRO A 32 6.04 5.23 -28.02
CA PRO A 32 6.76 5.86 -29.13
C PRO A 32 7.19 7.32 -28.85
N ASP A 33 6.59 7.94 -27.83
CA ASP A 33 6.95 9.26 -27.28
C ASP A 33 7.60 9.21 -25.88
N ASP A 34 8.06 8.06 -25.39
CA ASP A 34 8.97 7.98 -24.24
C ASP A 34 10.38 8.22 -24.75
N PRO A 35 10.99 9.41 -24.55
CA PRO A 35 12.41 9.52 -24.73
C PRO A 35 13.07 8.65 -23.66
N ALA A 36 14.00 7.81 -24.06
CA ALA A 36 14.91 7.13 -23.15
C ALA A 36 15.55 8.18 -22.21
N GLY A 37 15.03 8.29 -20.99
CA GLY A 37 15.46 9.31 -20.04
C GLY A 37 14.37 9.67 -19.06
N ASP A 38 14.76 9.80 -17.79
CA ASP A 38 14.00 10.40 -16.68
C ASP A 38 13.46 11.78 -17.09
N ASN A 39 12.34 11.81 -17.80
CA ASN A 39 11.58 13.02 -18.00
C ASN A 39 10.85 13.29 -16.69
N GLY A 40 11.39 14.28 -15.97
CA GLY A 40 10.98 14.68 -14.64
C GLY A 40 9.46 14.76 -14.45
N ASP A 41 9.08 14.55 -13.19
CA ASP A 41 7.72 14.59 -12.64
C ASP A 41 6.81 15.49 -13.48
N THR A 42 6.01 14.87 -14.35
CA THR A 42 5.02 15.61 -15.13
C THR A 42 3.93 16.05 -14.17
N ALA A 43 3.91 17.33 -13.83
CA ALA A 43 2.89 17.90 -12.97
C ALA A 43 1.51 17.82 -13.66
N GLY A 44 0.60 17.02 -13.09
CA GLY A 44 -0.77 16.83 -13.56
C GLY A 44 -1.32 15.46 -13.15
N GLU A 45 -2.65 15.28 -13.21
CA GLU A 45 -3.31 14.01 -12.83
C GLU A 45 -2.76 12.80 -13.59
N ALA A 46 -2.44 12.96 -14.89
CA ALA A 46 -1.84 11.90 -15.70
C ALA A 46 -0.41 11.53 -15.29
N GLY A 47 0.41 12.49 -14.83
CA GLY A 47 1.77 12.21 -14.36
C GLY A 47 1.77 11.54 -12.98
N ILE A 48 0.81 11.88 -12.12
CA ILE A 48 0.59 11.17 -10.85
C ILE A 48 0.17 9.72 -11.11
N LEU A 49 -0.77 9.50 -12.04
CA LEU A 49 -1.21 8.15 -12.43
C LEU A 49 -0.04 7.31 -12.96
N ASN A 50 0.77 7.87 -13.86
CA ASN A 50 1.92 7.19 -14.45
C ASN A 50 2.99 6.83 -13.40
N ASN A 51 3.19 7.67 -12.39
CA ASN A 51 4.12 7.39 -11.30
C ASN A 51 3.63 6.23 -10.41
N LEU A 52 2.33 6.15 -10.12
CA LEU A 52 1.74 5.11 -9.28
C LEU A 52 1.71 3.72 -9.92
N VAL A 53 1.71 3.64 -11.26
CA VAL A 53 1.73 2.38 -12.02
C VAL A 53 3.13 2.02 -12.51
N LYS A 54 4.15 2.81 -12.17
CA LYS A 54 5.54 2.52 -12.52
C LYS A 54 6.03 1.32 -11.72
N ASN A 55 6.75 0.43 -12.41
CA ASN A 55 7.34 -0.74 -11.77
C ASN A 55 8.42 -0.30 -10.77
N PHE A 56 8.12 -0.34 -9.47
CA PHE A 56 9.07 0.07 -8.43
C PHE A 56 10.39 -0.73 -8.49
N TRP A 57 10.36 -1.97 -8.99
CA TRP A 57 11.55 -2.81 -9.14
C TRP A 57 12.47 -2.42 -10.31
N GLN A 58 12.09 -1.43 -11.11
CA GLN A 58 12.88 -0.86 -12.22
C GLN A 58 13.17 0.64 -12.00
N SER A 59 12.93 1.16 -10.80
CA SER A 59 13.05 2.57 -10.45
C SER A 59 14.07 2.75 -9.33
N ASP A 60 14.80 3.87 -9.34
CA ASP A 60 15.63 4.34 -8.22
C ASP A 60 14.81 5.19 -7.22
N LYS A 61 13.54 5.44 -7.53
CA LYS A 61 12.55 6.13 -6.69
C LYS A 61 11.42 5.19 -6.33
N MET A 62 11.11 5.13 -5.04
CA MET A 62 9.85 4.59 -4.52
C MET A 62 8.86 5.75 -4.35
N TYR A 63 7.64 5.58 -4.85
CA TYR A 63 6.57 6.55 -4.72
C TYR A 63 5.51 6.03 -3.75
N GLU A 64 5.18 6.86 -2.76
CA GLU A 64 4.08 6.64 -1.80
C GLU A 64 4.00 5.22 -1.20
N GLU A 65 5.13 4.66 -0.78
CA GLU A 65 5.14 3.40 -0.02
C GLU A 65 4.33 3.58 1.27
N SER A 66 3.29 2.77 1.44
CA SER A 66 2.44 2.80 2.64
C SER A 66 3.15 2.13 3.82
N VAL A 67 3.24 2.85 4.93
CA VAL A 67 3.86 2.36 6.17
C VAL A 67 2.98 2.62 7.38
N LEU A 68 3.08 1.73 8.37
CA LEU A 68 2.58 1.94 9.73
C LEU A 68 3.76 2.14 10.67
N PHE A 69 3.72 3.21 11.47
CA PHE A 69 4.64 3.37 12.58
C PHE A 69 4.16 2.51 13.75
N VAL A 70 5.04 1.64 14.24
CA VAL A 70 4.72 0.68 15.29
C VAL A 70 5.58 0.94 16.52
N ALA A 71 4.93 1.16 17.66
CA ALA A 71 5.59 1.24 18.95
C ALA A 71 5.57 -0.11 19.66
N GLN A 72 6.67 -0.48 20.31
CA GLN A 72 6.74 -1.68 21.14
C GLN A 72 6.09 -1.43 22.49
N THR A 73 5.46 -2.45 23.05
CA THR A 73 4.83 -2.38 24.37
C THR A 73 5.42 -3.37 25.37
N ASP A 74 5.30 -3.06 26.66
CA ASP A 74 5.57 -4.00 27.74
C ASP A 74 4.42 -5.02 27.91
N ALA A 75 4.51 -5.89 28.92
CA ALA A 75 3.49 -6.90 29.19
C ALA A 75 2.13 -6.30 29.56
N GLN A 76 2.10 -5.09 30.13
CA GLN A 76 0.92 -4.36 30.55
C GLN A 76 0.31 -3.51 29.43
N GLY A 77 1.02 -3.31 28.32
CA GLY A 77 0.57 -2.51 27.18
C GLY A 77 1.14 -1.08 27.16
N ASN A 78 2.04 -0.74 28.09
CA ASN A 78 2.70 0.57 28.10
C ASN A 78 3.71 0.65 26.97
N VAL A 79 3.76 1.79 26.29
CA VAL A 79 4.72 2.04 25.20
C VAL A 79 6.13 2.18 25.78
N VAL A 80 7.07 1.40 25.25
CA VAL A 80 8.47 1.38 25.70
C VAL A 80 9.48 1.79 24.63
N SER A 81 9.01 2.16 23.43
CA SER A 81 9.86 2.60 22.33
C SER A 81 9.27 3.78 21.58
N ALA A 82 10.13 4.54 20.89
CA ALA A 82 9.66 5.38 19.81
C ALA A 82 9.02 4.49 18.71
N PRO A 83 7.92 4.93 18.08
CA PRO A 83 7.35 4.25 16.93
C PRO A 83 8.33 4.19 15.77
N GLN A 84 8.37 3.04 15.09
CA GLN A 84 9.22 2.82 13.93
C GLN A 84 8.45 2.22 12.76
N ALA A 85 8.84 2.59 11.55
CA ALA A 85 8.36 2.01 10.30
C ALA A 85 9.55 1.47 9.51
N LYS A 86 9.31 0.41 8.71
CA LYS A 86 10.34 -0.22 7.89
C LYS A 86 10.00 -0.04 6.41
N LEU A 87 10.95 0.51 5.67
CA LEU A 87 10.89 0.70 4.22
C LEU A 87 11.33 -0.58 3.49
N LEU A 88 10.79 -0.76 2.28
CA LEU A 88 11.13 -1.86 1.40
C LEU A 88 12.62 -1.86 1.05
N PHE A 89 13.16 -0.70 0.65
CA PHE A 89 14.58 -0.50 0.37
C PHE A 89 15.22 0.44 1.40
N PRO A 90 16.54 0.31 1.65
CA PRO A 90 17.29 1.36 2.33
C PRO A 90 17.19 2.66 1.55
N ALA A 91 16.74 3.72 2.22
CA ALA A 91 16.60 5.03 1.62
C ALA A 91 17.95 5.76 1.65
N GLU A 92 18.31 6.37 0.52
CA GLU A 92 19.43 7.32 0.42
C GLU A 92 18.97 8.75 0.72
N GLU A 93 17.70 9.05 0.39
CA GLU A 93 17.08 10.35 0.56
C GLU A 93 15.56 10.16 0.72
N ILE A 94 14.98 10.72 1.78
CA ILE A 94 13.52 10.82 1.91
C ILE A 94 13.06 12.07 1.16
N LEU A 95 12.17 11.89 0.19
CA LEU A 95 11.62 12.98 -0.61
C LEU A 95 10.38 13.58 0.06
N GLU A 96 9.52 12.73 0.61
CA GLU A 96 8.30 13.15 1.30
C GLU A 96 7.81 12.04 2.24
N LEU A 97 7.40 12.41 3.46
CA LEU A 97 6.62 11.58 4.37
C LEU A 97 5.34 12.35 4.69
N LYS A 98 4.18 11.75 4.42
CA LYS A 98 2.89 12.38 4.66
C LYS A 98 1.82 11.42 5.14
N GLN A 99 0.77 11.95 5.75
CA GLN A 99 -0.43 11.22 6.17
C GLN A 99 -1.66 11.85 5.50
N TYR A 100 -2.47 11.02 4.84
CA TYR A 100 -3.82 11.40 4.43
C TYR A 100 -4.79 11.14 5.59
N ARG A 101 -5.65 12.12 5.90
CA ARG A 101 -6.57 12.02 7.04
C ARG A 101 -8.02 11.99 6.56
N PRO A 102 -8.91 11.22 7.20
CA PRO A 102 -10.32 11.14 6.78
C PRO A 102 -11.10 12.47 6.91
N ASP A 103 -10.60 13.39 7.72
CA ASP A 103 -11.24 14.68 8.03
C ASP A 103 -10.70 15.85 7.18
N SER A 104 -9.79 15.60 6.24
CA SER A 104 -9.13 16.66 5.46
C SER A 104 -8.61 16.16 4.11
N ASP A 105 -8.81 16.96 3.06
CA ASP A 105 -8.24 16.69 1.75
C ASP A 105 -6.76 17.09 1.65
N GLU A 106 -6.27 17.91 2.60
CA GLU A 106 -4.86 18.30 2.67
C GLU A 106 -4.07 17.29 3.52
N PRO A 107 -3.02 16.66 2.95
CA PRO A 107 -2.19 15.74 3.70
C PRO A 107 -1.36 16.48 4.75
N VAL A 108 -1.10 15.82 5.88
CA VAL A 108 -0.12 16.29 6.86
C VAL A 108 1.26 15.84 6.42
N VAL A 109 2.17 16.79 6.18
CA VAL A 109 3.56 16.51 5.82
C VAL A 109 4.44 16.56 7.07
N TYR A 110 5.40 15.63 7.13
CA TYR A 110 6.36 15.48 8.21
C TYR A 110 7.77 15.79 7.74
N ALA A 111 8.54 16.50 8.56
CA ALA A 111 9.90 16.93 8.26
C ALA A 111 10.93 16.01 8.92
N GLU A 112 11.93 15.56 8.14
CA GLU A 112 13.07 14.81 8.68
C GLU A 112 13.91 15.71 9.61
N GLY A 113 14.35 15.16 10.74
CA GLY A 113 15.05 15.87 11.80
C GLY A 113 14.14 16.57 12.82
N GLU A 114 12.86 16.78 12.49
CA GLU A 114 11.86 17.36 13.39
C GLU A 114 10.82 16.34 13.85
N ASP A 115 10.19 15.64 12.89
CA ASP A 115 9.12 14.67 13.13
C ASP A 115 9.62 13.22 13.13
N PHE A 116 10.68 12.94 12.38
CA PHE A 116 11.27 11.61 12.27
C PHE A 116 12.76 11.66 11.89
N THR A 117 13.42 10.52 11.99
CA THR A 117 14.75 10.28 11.40
C THR A 117 14.72 9.05 10.51
N CYS A 118 15.54 9.03 9.46
CA CYS A 118 15.77 7.85 8.65
C CYS A 118 17.18 7.26 8.91
N SER A 119 17.27 5.94 9.08
CA SER A 119 18.56 5.24 9.12
C SER A 119 18.45 3.90 8.39
N GLY A 120 19.12 3.79 7.24
CA GLY A 120 19.02 2.63 6.37
C GLY A 120 17.60 2.51 5.82
N ASN A 121 16.87 1.45 6.18
CA ASN A 121 15.48 1.26 5.80
C ASN A 121 14.50 1.43 6.98
N THR A 122 14.91 2.12 8.04
CA THR A 122 14.07 2.33 9.23
C THR A 122 13.80 3.81 9.42
N LEU A 123 12.52 4.17 9.49
CA LEU A 123 12.05 5.46 9.96
C LEU A 123 11.74 5.36 11.45
N ALA A 124 12.19 6.32 12.25
CA ALA A 124 11.87 6.42 13.67
C ALA A 124 11.24 7.79 13.97
N ALA A 125 10.06 7.79 14.57
CA ALA A 125 9.37 9.02 14.96
C ALA A 125 10.12 9.73 16.10
N ILE A 126 10.15 11.06 16.06
CA ILE A 126 10.71 11.91 17.10
C ILE A 126 9.59 12.33 18.07
N GLY A 127 9.85 12.20 19.37
CA GLY A 127 8.87 12.47 20.41
C GLY A 127 9.34 12.00 21.79
N THR A 128 8.42 11.96 22.74
CA THR A 128 8.72 11.60 24.15
C THR A 128 7.71 10.60 24.70
N LEU A 129 8.15 9.73 25.60
CA LEU A 129 7.22 8.91 26.38
C LEU A 129 6.62 9.74 27.51
N GLN A 130 5.31 9.62 27.72
CA GLN A 130 4.54 10.37 28.70
C GLN A 130 3.56 9.46 29.42
N GLU A 131 3.31 9.73 30.70
CA GLU A 131 2.28 9.05 31.48
C GLU A 131 0.94 9.76 31.29
N VAL A 132 -0.05 9.05 30.76
CA VAL A 132 -1.42 9.54 30.56
C VAL A 132 -2.38 8.54 31.18
N SER A 133 -3.14 8.99 32.19
CA SER A 133 -4.14 8.15 32.88
C SER A 133 -3.60 6.83 33.47
N GLY A 134 -2.31 6.78 33.80
CA GLY A 134 -1.65 5.59 34.36
C GLY A 134 -1.09 4.61 33.32
N GLU A 135 -1.07 5.01 32.05
CA GLU A 135 -0.43 4.28 30.95
C GLU A 135 0.68 5.12 30.34
N THR A 136 1.80 4.49 29.97
CA THR A 136 2.86 5.17 29.19
C THR A 136 2.49 5.19 27.71
N VAL A 137 2.43 6.38 27.12
CA VAL A 137 2.16 6.60 25.69
C VAL A 137 3.30 7.36 25.02
N PHE A 138 3.42 7.25 23.70
CA PHE A 138 4.35 8.07 22.93
C PHE A 138 3.66 9.36 22.46
N SER A 139 4.28 10.50 22.73
CA SER A 139 3.83 11.82 22.31
C SER A 139 4.75 12.35 21.20
N GLY A 140 4.23 12.36 19.98
CA GLY A 140 4.87 12.88 18.77
C GLY A 140 3.81 13.22 17.71
N ARG A 141 4.23 13.79 16.57
CA ARG A 141 3.30 14.23 15.50
C ARG A 141 2.81 13.11 14.59
N ILE A 142 3.63 12.06 14.39
CA ILE A 142 3.32 10.95 13.50
C ILE A 142 2.36 9.97 14.19
N PRO A 143 1.24 9.56 13.54
CA PRO A 143 0.35 8.55 14.08
C PRO A 143 1.07 7.21 14.24
N TYR A 144 0.74 6.45 15.27
CA TYR A 144 1.32 5.13 15.48
C TYR A 144 0.32 4.13 16.05
N VAL A 145 0.62 2.86 15.84
CA VAL A 145 -0.08 1.73 16.47
C VAL A 145 0.89 0.98 17.37
N THR A 146 0.38 0.17 18.29
CA THR A 146 1.23 -0.73 19.07
C THR A 146 1.39 -2.08 18.38
N ASP A 147 2.50 -2.75 18.66
CA ASP A 147 2.71 -4.15 18.32
C ASP A 147 1.52 -5.05 18.74
N LYS A 148 1.01 -4.85 19.95
CA LYS A 148 -0.16 -5.57 20.48
C LYS A 148 -1.48 -5.22 19.78
N ALA A 149 -1.65 -4.00 19.27
CA ALA A 149 -2.82 -3.66 18.47
C ALA A 149 -2.83 -4.42 17.13
N LEU A 150 -1.65 -4.66 16.55
CA LEU A 150 -1.52 -5.45 15.31
C LEU A 150 -1.81 -6.94 15.51
N THR A 151 -1.52 -7.49 16.70
CA THR A 151 -1.79 -8.90 17.04
C THR A 151 -3.20 -9.14 17.56
N GLY A 152 -3.96 -8.06 17.85
CA GLY A 152 -5.30 -8.13 18.44
C GLY A 152 -5.30 -8.33 19.95
N GLU A 153 -4.16 -8.15 20.63
CA GLU A 153 -4.05 -8.17 22.09
C GLU A 153 -4.55 -6.87 22.73
N MET A 154 -4.53 -5.77 21.97
CA MET A 154 -5.08 -4.47 22.34
C MET A 154 -5.95 -3.93 21.21
N SER A 155 -6.85 -3.00 21.52
CA SER A 155 -7.67 -2.35 20.51
C SER A 155 -6.81 -1.56 19.53
N PHE A 156 -7.16 -1.66 18.24
CA PHE A 156 -6.54 -0.86 17.20
C PHE A 156 -7.20 0.53 17.14
N PRO A 157 -6.44 1.63 17.11
CA PRO A 157 -7.02 2.98 17.11
C PRO A 157 -8.04 3.22 15.98
N GLY A 158 -9.23 3.68 16.33
CA GLY A 158 -10.28 3.99 15.35
C GLY A 158 -10.93 2.75 14.69
N VAL A 159 -10.60 1.53 15.14
CA VAL A 159 -11.17 0.29 14.63
C VAL A 159 -11.90 -0.42 15.77
N PRO A 160 -13.22 -0.65 15.64
CA PRO A 160 -13.97 -1.42 16.63
C PRO A 160 -13.43 -2.84 16.78
N ASP A 161 -13.36 -3.33 18.01
CA ASP A 161 -13.00 -4.72 18.27
C ASP A 161 -13.98 -5.66 17.54
N SER A 162 -13.42 -6.58 16.76
CA SER A 162 -14.18 -7.46 15.87
C SER A 162 -13.74 -8.90 16.03
N LYS A 163 -14.69 -9.84 15.90
CA LYS A 163 -14.41 -11.29 15.91
C LYS A 163 -14.42 -11.92 14.52
N THR A 164 -14.33 -11.10 13.48
CA THR A 164 -14.48 -11.52 12.08
C THR A 164 -13.24 -12.21 11.55
N VAL A 165 -12.05 -11.74 11.94
CA VAL A 165 -10.76 -12.27 11.46
C VAL A 165 -10.01 -12.93 12.62
N PRO A 166 -10.17 -14.24 12.87
CA PRO A 166 -9.47 -14.92 13.95
C PRO A 166 -7.96 -15.01 13.65
N SER A 167 -7.14 -14.83 14.68
CA SER A 167 -5.69 -15.05 14.58
C SER A 167 -5.40 -16.53 14.34
N LYS A 168 -4.58 -16.82 13.32
CA LYS A 168 -4.10 -18.17 13.05
C LYS A 168 -3.02 -18.63 14.04
N GLN A 169 -2.31 -17.68 14.65
CA GLN A 169 -1.15 -17.97 15.51
C GLN A 169 -1.56 -18.12 16.97
N THR A 170 -2.51 -17.30 17.43
CA THR A 170 -2.89 -17.24 18.84
C THR A 170 -4.41 -17.43 18.98
N PRO A 171 -4.87 -18.61 19.42
CA PRO A 171 -6.28 -18.86 19.65
C PRO A 171 -6.90 -17.83 20.60
N GLY A 172 -8.08 -17.32 20.25
CA GLY A 172 -8.83 -16.34 21.05
C GLY A 172 -8.52 -14.88 20.72
N LEU A 173 -7.47 -14.59 19.96
CA LEU A 173 -7.22 -13.26 19.41
C LEU A 173 -7.84 -13.09 18.03
N TYR A 174 -8.14 -11.84 17.68
CA TYR A 174 -8.72 -11.46 16.41
C TYR A 174 -7.97 -10.26 15.85
N LEU A 175 -7.63 -10.33 14.57
CA LEU A 175 -6.88 -9.27 13.90
C LEU A 175 -7.78 -8.05 13.65
N PRO A 176 -7.23 -6.83 13.73
CA PRO A 176 -7.98 -5.63 13.40
C PRO A 176 -8.45 -5.68 11.94
N PHE A 177 -9.72 -5.41 11.72
CA PHE A 177 -10.35 -5.42 10.40
C PHE A 177 -11.43 -4.34 10.33
N THR A 178 -11.40 -3.58 9.24
CA THR A 178 -12.44 -2.59 8.92
C THR A 178 -12.46 -2.34 7.41
N GLU A 179 -13.64 -2.09 6.87
CA GLU A 179 -13.85 -1.50 5.52
C GLU A 179 -13.99 0.03 5.60
N GLY A 180 -13.78 0.61 6.79
CA GLY A 180 -13.78 2.05 7.01
C GLY A 180 -12.36 2.62 7.03
N THR A 181 -12.26 3.88 7.43
CA THR A 181 -11.01 4.65 7.38
C THR A 181 -10.05 4.37 8.55
N GLY A 182 -10.43 3.58 9.55
CA GLY A 182 -9.67 3.43 10.80
C GLY A 182 -8.22 2.97 10.61
N ILE A 183 -7.96 1.95 9.78
CA ILE A 183 -6.60 1.49 9.49
C ILE A 183 -5.84 2.52 8.65
N VAL A 184 -6.48 3.06 7.61
CA VAL A 184 -5.87 4.04 6.69
C VAL A 184 -5.48 5.33 7.41
N ALA A 185 -6.27 5.76 8.39
CA ALA A 185 -5.98 6.92 9.22
C ALA A 185 -4.70 6.77 10.05
N MET A 186 -4.20 5.54 10.25
CA MET A 186 -2.94 5.29 10.97
C MET A 186 -1.74 5.14 10.03
N GLN A 187 -1.95 5.08 8.71
CA GLN A 187 -0.90 4.91 7.72
C GLN A 187 -0.30 6.25 7.30
N CYS A 188 1.00 6.22 6.99
CA CYS A 188 1.68 7.28 6.26
C CYS A 188 2.13 6.74 4.90
N THR A 189 2.35 7.63 3.93
CA THR A 189 3.00 7.31 2.66
C THR A 189 4.38 7.97 2.60
N VAL A 190 5.36 7.25 2.05
CA VAL A 190 6.75 7.69 1.94
C VAL A 190 7.22 7.59 0.51
N SER A 191 7.73 8.70 -0.03
CA SER A 191 8.46 8.72 -1.29
C SER A 191 9.95 8.92 -1.00
N TYR A 192 10.82 8.12 -1.61
CA TYR A 192 12.25 8.13 -1.33
C TYR A 192 13.09 7.59 -2.48
N ARG A 193 14.37 7.99 -2.52
CA ARG A 193 15.38 7.42 -3.43
C ARG A 193 16.10 6.24 -2.79
N HIS A 194 16.44 5.24 -3.60
CA HIS A 194 17.19 4.07 -3.15
C HIS A 194 18.09 3.49 -4.24
N ALA A 195 19.19 2.87 -3.82
CA ALA A 195 20.02 1.99 -4.66
C ALA A 195 19.69 0.49 -4.47
N GLY A 196 18.58 0.17 -3.79
CA GLY A 196 18.14 -1.20 -3.54
C GLY A 196 17.83 -1.98 -4.82
N THR A 197 18.10 -3.28 -4.80
CA THR A 197 17.71 -4.20 -5.89
C THR A 197 16.55 -5.07 -5.43
N TRP A 198 15.48 -5.14 -6.23
CA TRP A 198 14.38 -6.07 -6.00
C TRP A 198 14.82 -7.51 -6.28
N SER A 199 14.78 -8.36 -5.26
CA SER A 199 15.10 -9.78 -5.37
C SER A 199 13.87 -10.69 -5.36
N GLY A 200 12.67 -10.11 -5.33
CA GLY A 200 11.42 -10.86 -5.34
C GLY A 200 10.95 -11.20 -6.75
N THR A 201 9.75 -11.78 -6.84
CA THR A 201 9.12 -12.11 -8.11
C THR A 201 8.74 -10.84 -8.86
N VAL A 202 8.94 -10.84 -10.17
CA VAL A 202 8.40 -9.82 -11.09
C VAL A 202 7.31 -10.46 -11.96
N PRO A 203 6.28 -9.70 -12.39
CA PRO A 203 5.25 -10.22 -13.28
C PRO A 203 5.84 -10.79 -14.56
N ALA A 204 5.34 -11.95 -14.98
CA ALA A 204 5.75 -12.55 -16.25
C ALA A 204 5.15 -11.78 -17.44
N CYS A 205 5.88 -11.82 -18.55
CA CYS A 205 5.46 -11.18 -19.79
C CYS A 205 4.41 -12.00 -20.53
N TYR A 206 3.19 -11.49 -20.67
CA TYR A 206 2.12 -12.19 -21.39
C TYR A 206 1.76 -11.56 -22.74
N ALA A 207 2.42 -10.45 -23.10
CA ALA A 207 2.12 -9.67 -24.30
C ALA A 207 2.27 -10.48 -25.59
N ASP A 208 3.34 -11.28 -25.73
CA ASP A 208 3.59 -12.10 -26.92
C ASP A 208 2.94 -13.50 -26.86
N GLY A 209 2.29 -13.81 -25.74
CA GLY A 209 1.69 -15.12 -25.47
C GLY A 209 0.17 -15.04 -25.33
N ALA A 210 -0.31 -15.31 -24.12
CA ALA A 210 -1.74 -15.44 -23.81
C ALA A 210 -2.58 -14.19 -24.16
N LEU A 211 -1.96 -13.00 -24.16
CA LEU A 211 -2.65 -11.72 -24.40
C LEU A 211 -2.33 -11.08 -25.76
N LYS A 212 -1.67 -11.81 -26.67
CA LYS A 212 -1.23 -11.25 -27.97
C LYS A 212 -2.31 -10.49 -28.72
N LYS A 213 -3.50 -11.07 -28.88
CA LYS A 213 -4.62 -10.42 -29.59
C LYS A 213 -5.14 -9.17 -28.87
N THR A 214 -5.13 -9.18 -27.54
CA THR A 214 -5.53 -8.02 -26.75
C THR A 214 -4.55 -6.87 -26.94
N VAL A 215 -3.25 -7.17 -26.89
CA VAL A 215 -2.20 -6.18 -27.12
C VAL A 215 -2.23 -5.64 -28.56
N GLU A 216 -2.46 -6.50 -29.55
CA GLU A 216 -2.65 -6.07 -30.95
C GLU A 216 -3.83 -5.10 -31.09
N LYS A 217 -4.98 -5.40 -30.47
CA LYS A 217 -6.13 -4.49 -30.45
C LYS A 217 -5.79 -3.13 -29.82
N LEU A 218 -5.18 -3.13 -28.64
CA LEU A 218 -4.76 -1.91 -27.95
C LEU A 218 -3.82 -1.08 -28.83
N LYS A 219 -2.79 -1.70 -29.43
CA LYS A 219 -1.85 -1.01 -30.34
C LYS A 219 -2.51 -0.45 -31.60
N ASN A 220 -3.59 -1.07 -32.07
CA ASN A 220 -4.35 -0.60 -33.23
C ASN A 220 -5.38 0.49 -32.88
N GLY A 221 -5.54 0.83 -31.60
CA GLY A 221 -6.60 1.74 -31.13
C GLY A 221 -8.00 1.10 -31.12
N ASP A 222 -8.09 -0.23 -31.27
CA ASP A 222 -9.37 -0.94 -31.26
C ASP A 222 -9.94 -1.00 -29.83
N PRO A 223 -11.27 -0.83 -29.65
CA PRO A 223 -11.89 -0.92 -28.32
C PRO A 223 -11.67 -2.28 -27.66
N VAL A 224 -11.27 -2.27 -26.38
CA VAL A 224 -11.07 -3.45 -25.55
C VAL A 224 -12.01 -3.41 -24.34
N GLU A 225 -12.62 -4.56 -24.04
CA GLU A 225 -13.40 -4.73 -22.81
C GLU A 225 -12.49 -5.30 -21.72
N LEU A 226 -12.40 -4.60 -20.59
CA LEU A 226 -11.83 -5.09 -19.34
C LEU A 226 -12.99 -5.55 -18.44
N PHE A 227 -13.20 -6.86 -18.42
CA PHE A 227 -14.20 -7.48 -17.55
C PHE A 227 -13.55 -7.96 -16.25
N VAL A 228 -14.05 -7.48 -15.11
CA VAL A 228 -13.52 -7.82 -13.79
C VAL A 228 -14.56 -8.58 -12.98
N TRP A 229 -14.13 -9.70 -12.40
CA TRP A 229 -14.90 -10.52 -11.48
C TRP A 229 -14.02 -10.85 -10.26
N GLY A 230 -14.61 -10.94 -9.07
CA GLY A 230 -13.84 -11.26 -7.87
C GLY A 230 -14.57 -10.88 -6.59
N ASP A 231 -13.76 -10.73 -5.54
CA ASP A 231 -14.20 -10.46 -4.17
C ASP A 231 -14.18 -8.95 -3.84
N SER A 232 -13.98 -8.60 -2.57
CA SER A 232 -13.91 -7.20 -2.12
C SER A 232 -12.73 -6.45 -2.73
N ILE A 233 -11.60 -7.11 -3.00
CA ILE A 233 -10.42 -6.48 -3.61
C ILE A 233 -10.76 -6.03 -5.03
N SER A 234 -11.40 -6.90 -5.81
CA SER A 234 -11.86 -6.58 -7.17
C SER A 234 -13.03 -5.60 -7.18
N THR A 235 -13.81 -5.52 -6.09
CA THR A 235 -14.85 -4.48 -5.91
C THR A 235 -14.22 -3.09 -5.74
N GLY A 236 -12.98 -3.02 -5.24
CA GLY A 236 -12.26 -1.77 -5.00
C GLY A 236 -11.96 -1.46 -3.54
N ALA A 237 -12.31 -2.36 -2.62
CA ALA A 237 -11.98 -2.21 -1.22
C ALA A 237 -10.46 -2.38 -1.01
N ASN A 238 -9.74 -1.53 -0.27
CA ASN A 238 -10.19 -0.35 0.46
C ASN A 238 -9.56 0.94 -0.10
N SER A 239 -9.76 1.20 -1.41
CA SER A 239 -9.21 2.38 -2.09
C SER A 239 -9.77 3.69 -1.54
N SER A 240 -8.99 4.77 -1.66
CA SER A 240 -9.37 6.08 -1.14
C SER A 240 -10.61 6.67 -1.84
N SER A 241 -10.88 6.35 -3.11
CA SER A 241 -12.12 6.73 -3.77
C SER A 241 -13.35 6.07 -3.15
N VAL A 242 -13.27 4.77 -2.84
CA VAL A 242 -14.34 4.00 -2.17
C VAL A 242 -14.58 4.50 -0.74
N LEU A 243 -13.51 4.86 -0.04
CA LEU A 243 -13.57 5.49 1.29
C LEU A 243 -14.02 6.95 1.26
N ASN A 244 -14.09 7.56 0.07
CA ASN A 244 -14.34 8.98 -0.11
C ASN A 244 -13.42 9.88 0.74
N MET A 245 -12.11 9.64 0.64
CA MET A 245 -11.08 10.46 1.28
C MET A 245 -9.97 10.79 0.29
N ALA A 246 -9.24 11.88 0.52
CA ALA A 246 -8.05 12.17 -0.25
C ALA A 246 -7.04 11.01 -0.19
N PRO A 247 -6.32 10.74 -1.29
CA PRO A 247 -6.30 11.47 -2.57
C PRO A 247 -7.41 11.06 -3.57
N HIS A 248 -8.46 10.34 -3.15
CA HIS A 248 -9.52 9.82 -4.03
C HIS A 248 -8.99 8.97 -5.20
N LEU A 249 -7.86 8.28 -4.99
CA LEU A 249 -7.32 7.36 -5.99
C LEU A 249 -8.36 6.31 -6.38
N PRO A 250 -8.56 6.11 -7.70
CA PRO A 250 -9.48 5.10 -8.21
C PRO A 250 -9.16 3.69 -7.70
N THR A 251 -10.14 2.81 -7.85
CA THR A 251 -9.96 1.39 -7.58
C THR A 251 -8.93 0.79 -8.54
N TRP A 252 -8.27 -0.32 -8.18
CA TRP A 252 -7.28 -0.92 -9.09
C TRP A 252 -7.85 -1.30 -10.48
N PRO A 253 -9.12 -1.75 -10.63
CA PRO A 253 -9.71 -1.98 -11.96
C PRO A 253 -9.82 -0.70 -12.79
N GLU A 254 -10.21 0.41 -12.16
CA GLU A 254 -10.30 1.73 -12.80
C GLU A 254 -8.90 2.21 -13.20
N LEU A 255 -7.93 2.18 -12.27
CA LEU A 255 -6.53 2.52 -12.54
C LEU A 255 -5.96 1.71 -13.72
N LEU A 256 -6.26 0.41 -13.79
CA LEU A 256 -5.81 -0.42 -14.91
C LEU A 256 -6.47 -0.02 -16.23
N SER A 257 -7.78 0.23 -16.23
CA SER A 257 -8.53 0.65 -17.41
C SER A 257 -8.04 1.99 -17.95
N GLU A 258 -7.85 2.96 -17.05
CA GLU A 258 -7.37 4.31 -17.35
C GLU A 258 -5.93 4.28 -17.86
N ASN A 259 -5.04 3.54 -17.19
CA ASN A 259 -3.65 3.41 -17.61
C ASN A 259 -3.53 2.74 -18.98
N LEU A 260 -4.29 1.67 -19.25
CA LEU A 260 -4.29 1.04 -20.57
C LEU A 260 -4.84 1.97 -21.66
N SER A 261 -5.91 2.72 -21.36
CA SER A 261 -6.45 3.70 -22.31
C SER A 261 -5.44 4.81 -22.61
N SER A 262 -4.82 5.36 -21.57
CA SER A 262 -3.82 6.41 -21.67
C SER A 262 -2.57 5.95 -22.43
N TRP A 263 -2.05 4.77 -22.11
CA TRP A 263 -0.81 4.25 -22.69
C TRP A 263 -0.92 3.90 -24.17
N PHE A 264 -2.07 3.37 -24.61
CA PHE A 264 -2.26 2.92 -25.99
C PHE A 264 -3.07 3.89 -26.85
N GLY A 265 -3.68 4.91 -26.26
CA GLY A 265 -4.64 5.78 -26.95
C GLY A 265 -5.89 5.02 -27.45
N ALA A 266 -6.21 3.88 -26.84
CA ALA A 266 -7.33 3.01 -27.20
C ALA A 266 -8.48 3.16 -26.19
N GLU A 267 -9.72 2.90 -26.62
CA GLU A 267 -10.85 2.83 -25.68
C GLU A 267 -10.79 1.52 -24.87
N VAL A 268 -10.63 1.62 -23.55
CA VAL A 268 -10.79 0.47 -22.63
C VAL A 268 -12.06 0.65 -21.80
N ARG A 269 -13.03 -0.24 -22.01
CA ARG A 269 -14.30 -0.25 -21.27
C ARG A 269 -14.20 -1.17 -20.07
N LEU A 270 -14.44 -0.64 -18.88
CA LEU A 270 -14.47 -1.43 -17.65
C LEU A 270 -15.89 -1.90 -17.34
N THR A 271 -16.09 -3.22 -17.28
CA THR A 271 -17.26 -3.84 -16.66
C THR A 271 -16.84 -4.58 -15.40
N ASN A 272 -17.11 -3.99 -14.24
CA ASN A 272 -16.85 -4.63 -12.95
C ASN A 272 -18.10 -5.33 -12.40
N LYS A 273 -17.99 -6.64 -12.17
CA LYS A 273 -19.02 -7.51 -11.59
C LYS A 273 -18.55 -8.19 -10.30
N ALA A 274 -17.46 -7.71 -9.71
CA ALA A 274 -16.99 -8.21 -8.43
C ALA A 274 -17.97 -7.89 -7.30
N VAL A 275 -17.98 -8.75 -6.27
CA VAL A 275 -18.83 -8.60 -5.10
C VAL A 275 -18.04 -8.96 -3.85
N GLY A 276 -18.07 -8.07 -2.86
CA GLY A 276 -17.43 -8.28 -1.57
C GLY A 276 -17.84 -9.60 -0.90
N GLY A 277 -16.86 -10.34 -0.38
CA GLY A 277 -17.07 -11.60 0.34
C GLY A 277 -17.36 -12.82 -0.56
N TRP A 278 -17.33 -12.68 -1.88
CA TRP A 278 -17.47 -13.81 -2.78
C TRP A 278 -16.21 -14.66 -2.88
N SER A 279 -16.41 -15.95 -3.09
CA SER A 279 -15.38 -16.93 -3.45
C SER A 279 -15.54 -17.40 -4.90
N SER A 280 -14.65 -18.27 -5.36
CA SER A 280 -14.79 -18.92 -6.68
C SER A 280 -16.10 -19.69 -6.84
N ASP A 281 -16.62 -20.27 -5.75
CA ASP A 281 -17.86 -21.05 -5.78
C ASP A 281 -19.07 -20.16 -6.10
N ASN A 282 -19.10 -18.93 -5.55
CA ASN A 282 -20.11 -17.93 -5.88
C ASN A 282 -20.03 -17.52 -7.35
N GLY A 283 -18.81 -17.32 -7.86
CA GLY A 283 -18.58 -16.90 -9.24
C GLY A 283 -19.06 -17.94 -10.26
N VAL A 284 -18.80 -19.23 -10.02
CA VAL A 284 -19.26 -20.30 -10.91
C VAL A 284 -20.79 -20.47 -10.88
N ALA A 285 -21.42 -20.21 -9.74
CA ALA A 285 -22.88 -20.31 -9.59
C ALA A 285 -23.67 -19.22 -10.32
N GLY A 286 -23.00 -18.19 -10.86
CA GLY A 286 -23.62 -17.16 -11.70
C GLY A 286 -24.22 -15.96 -10.96
N GLY A 287 -24.09 -15.92 -9.62
CA GLY A 287 -24.67 -14.87 -8.78
C GLY A 287 -26.15 -15.05 -8.50
#